data_AF-A0A316MRG1-F1
#
_entry.id   AF-A0A316MRG1-F1
#
_cell.length_a   1.000
_cell.length_b   1.000
_cell.length_c   1.000
_cell.angle_alpha   90.00
_cell.angle_beta   90.00
_cell.angle_gamma   90.00
#
_symmetry.space_group_name_H-M   'P 1'
#
loop_
_entity.id
_entity.type
_entity.pdbx_description
1 polymer ?
#
loop_
_entity_poly.entity_id
_entity_poly.type
_entity_poly.pdbx_seq_one_letter_code
_entity_poly.pdbx_strand_id
1 'polypeptide(L)'
;MGELYSFLDKEVNMVRKSDYSKEEDLRIIELFNKGYTSREIGEELNRTKAAIQKRIQLFKKENFIIEKVRTLKQLENREFKRTLNRENSNFLSNGATVKACMSAYRNNSKGDLVLNTDKAENENFVYTEDMPKKLENKEIREYIKIFE
;
A
#
# COMPACT_ATOMS: atom_id res chain seq x y z
N MET A 1 13.18 -16.13 21.67
CA MET A 1 13.83 -14.95 21.04
C MET A 1 15.33 -14.87 21.33
N GLY A 2 15.83 -15.20 22.53
CA GLY A 2 17.27 -15.16 22.82
C GLY A 2 18.14 -16.23 22.12
N GLU A 3 17.60 -17.43 21.88
CA GLU A 3 18.37 -18.55 21.31
C GLU A 3 18.69 -18.39 19.81
N LEU A 4 17.83 -17.69 19.05
CA LEU A 4 18.07 -17.39 17.64
C LEU A 4 19.21 -16.38 17.45
N TYR A 5 19.37 -15.46 18.41
CA TYR A 5 20.42 -14.43 18.39
C TYR A 5 21.79 -15.01 18.78
N SER A 6 21.84 -15.92 19.76
CA SER A 6 23.10 -16.58 20.15
C SER A 6 23.69 -17.48 19.07
N PHE A 7 22.86 -18.03 18.17
CA PHE A 7 23.31 -18.84 17.04
C PHE A 7 23.95 -17.98 15.94
N LEU A 8 23.45 -16.75 15.74
CA LEU A 8 23.98 -15.81 14.74
C LEU A 8 25.34 -15.19 15.13
N ASP A 9 25.69 -15.17 16.42
CA ASP A 9 26.98 -14.64 16.90
C ASP A 9 28.17 -15.58 16.70
N LYS A 10 27.94 -16.89 16.51
CA LYS A 10 29.03 -17.89 16.37
C LYS A 10 29.55 -18.10 14.94
N GLU A 11 28.84 -17.63 13.91
CA GLU A 11 29.21 -17.77 12.50
C GLU A 11 29.66 -16.42 11.85
N VAL A 12 30.14 -15.47 12.65
CA VAL A 12 30.46 -14.09 12.22
C VAL A 12 31.77 -13.98 11.39
N ASN A 13 32.33 -15.09 10.89
CA ASN A 13 33.52 -15.08 10.02
C ASN A 13 33.20 -15.44 8.55
N MET A 14 32.19 -14.78 7.97
CA MET A 14 32.03 -14.70 6.51
C MET A 14 31.95 -13.25 6.01
N VAL A 15 32.90 -12.39 6.43
CA VAL A 15 33.09 -11.09 5.77
C VAL A 15 33.86 -11.31 4.46
N ARG A 16 33.14 -11.73 3.41
CA ARG A 16 33.54 -11.46 2.03
C ARG A 16 32.75 -10.24 1.57
N LYS A 17 33.38 -9.06 1.71
CA LYS A 17 33.04 -7.76 1.11
C LYS A 17 31.73 -7.76 0.28
N SER A 18 30.57 -7.74 0.93
CA SER A 18 29.27 -7.65 0.28
C SER A 18 28.55 -6.41 0.76
N ASP A 19 27.98 -5.64 -0.17
CA ASP A 19 27.32 -4.34 -0.01
C ASP A 19 26.03 -4.33 0.86
N TYR A 20 25.82 -5.33 1.73
CA TYR A 20 24.64 -5.48 2.58
C TYR A 20 25.01 -5.40 4.06
N SER A 21 24.35 -4.52 4.79
CA SER A 21 24.46 -4.48 6.25
C SER A 21 23.64 -5.61 6.90
N LYS A 22 23.99 -5.96 8.14
CA LYS A 22 23.19 -6.91 8.95
C LYS A 22 21.73 -6.47 9.08
N GLU A 23 21.49 -5.16 9.15
CA GLU A 23 20.15 -4.58 9.26
C GLU A 23 19.36 -4.76 7.96
N GLU A 24 19.99 -4.56 6.80
CA GLU A 24 19.37 -4.80 5.50
C GLU A 24 18.99 -6.27 5.33
N ASP A 25 19.85 -7.20 5.74
CA ASP A 25 19.57 -8.63 5.70
C ASP A 25 18.36 -9.01 6.55
N LEU A 26 18.30 -8.53 7.80
CA LEU A 26 17.16 -8.72 8.69
C LEU A 26 15.89 -8.17 8.07
N ARG A 27 15.97 -7.00 7.42
CA ARG A 27 14.82 -6.37 6.76
C ARG A 27 14.34 -7.17 5.56
N ILE A 28 15.24 -7.74 4.76
CA ILE A 28 14.90 -8.64 3.64
C ILE A 28 14.16 -9.88 4.16
N ILE A 29 14.66 -10.50 5.24
CA ILE A 29 14.03 -11.68 5.86
C ILE A 29 12.62 -11.33 6.37
N GLU A 30 12.48 -10.20 7.06
CA GLU A 30 11.21 -9.72 7.59
C GLU A 30 10.17 -9.51 6.48
N LEU A 31 10.53 -8.78 5.43
CA LEU A 31 9.63 -8.50 4.30
C LEU A 31 9.28 -9.77 3.53
N PHE A 32 10.24 -10.68 3.35
CA PHE A 32 9.98 -11.99 2.73
C PHE A 32 8.94 -12.78 3.52
N ASN A 33 9.08 -12.84 4.85
CA ASN A 33 8.13 -13.55 5.71
C ASN A 33 6.74 -12.88 5.75
N LYS A 34 6.66 -11.58 5.51
CA LYS A 34 5.39 -10.84 5.33
C LYS A 34 4.68 -11.13 3.99
N GLY A 35 5.30 -11.91 3.10
CA GLY A 35 4.71 -12.29 1.82
C GLY A 35 5.11 -11.38 0.64
N TYR A 36 6.07 -10.47 0.83
CA TYR A 36 6.53 -9.59 -0.25
C TYR A 36 7.33 -10.35 -1.30
N THR A 37 7.26 -9.88 -2.54
CA THR A 37 8.04 -10.37 -3.67
C THR A 37 9.41 -9.69 -3.73
N SER A 38 10.39 -10.29 -4.42
CA SER A 38 11.72 -9.68 -4.60
C SER A 38 11.67 -8.30 -5.25
N ARG A 39 10.62 -8.00 -6.02
CA ARG A 39 10.42 -6.67 -6.62
C ARG A 39 10.00 -5.66 -5.55
N GLU A 40 8.95 -5.96 -4.80
CA GLU A 40 8.42 -5.06 -3.76
C GLU A 40 9.46 -4.82 -2.66
N ILE A 41 10.23 -5.85 -2.29
CA ILE A 41 11.37 -5.70 -1.36
C ILE A 41 12.44 -4.77 -1.94
N GLY A 42 12.71 -4.87 -3.23
CA GLY A 42 13.67 -3.98 -3.91
C GLY A 42 13.19 -2.53 -3.93
N GLU A 43 11.91 -2.30 -4.21
CA GLU A 43 11.29 -0.96 -4.17
C GLU A 43 11.35 -0.37 -2.75
N GLU A 44 11.06 -1.17 -1.71
CA GLU A 44 11.14 -0.73 -0.30
C GLU A 44 12.57 -0.40 0.15
N LEU A 45 13.57 -1.16 -0.30
CA LEU A 45 14.98 -1.01 0.12
C LEU A 45 15.81 -0.18 -0.87
N ASN A 46 15.21 0.41 -1.90
CA ASN A 46 15.91 1.09 -2.99
C ASN A 46 17.02 0.21 -3.64
N ARG A 47 16.74 -1.08 -3.80
CA ARG A 47 17.63 -2.07 -4.43
C ARG A 47 17.00 -2.66 -5.68
N THR A 48 17.85 -3.16 -6.58
CA THR A 48 17.35 -3.84 -7.78
C THR A 48 16.76 -5.20 -7.42
N LYS A 49 15.68 -5.58 -8.11
CA LYS A 49 15.03 -6.91 -7.98
C LYS A 49 16.05 -8.07 -8.07
N ALA A 50 17.00 -7.96 -9.00
CA ALA A 50 18.01 -9.00 -9.22
C ALA A 50 18.96 -9.17 -8.02
N ALA A 51 19.33 -8.08 -7.35
CA ALA A 51 20.18 -8.13 -6.17
C ALA A 51 19.45 -8.80 -4.98
N ILE A 52 18.19 -8.42 -4.74
CA ILE A 52 17.34 -9.03 -3.72
C ILE A 52 17.10 -10.52 -4.00
N GLN A 53 16.87 -10.90 -5.26
CA GLN A 53 16.67 -12.29 -5.64
C GLN A 53 17.90 -13.16 -5.32
N LYS A 54 19.10 -12.66 -5.62
CA LYS A 54 20.36 -13.34 -5.27
C LYS A 54 20.49 -13.50 -3.75
N ARG A 55 20.13 -12.47 -2.98
CA ARG A 55 20.20 -12.51 -1.51
C ARG A 55 19.21 -13.52 -0.90
N ILE A 56 17.97 -13.53 -1.38
CA ILE A 56 16.95 -14.51 -0.98
C ILE A 56 17.40 -15.95 -1.31
N GLN A 57 18.02 -16.19 -2.46
CA GLN A 57 18.55 -17.52 -2.81
C GLN A 57 19.63 -17.99 -1.82
N LEU A 58 20.49 -17.09 -1.36
CA LEU A 58 21.48 -17.39 -0.32
C LEU A 58 20.79 -17.80 0.99
N PHE A 59 19.84 -16.99 1.47
CA PHE A 59 19.12 -17.29 2.72
C PHE A 59 18.31 -18.59 2.66
N LYS A 60 17.79 -18.97 1.48
CA LYS A 60 17.15 -20.28 1.29
C LYS A 60 18.15 -21.42 1.44
N LYS A 61 19.35 -21.27 0.88
CA LYS A 61 20.41 -22.28 0.97
C LYS A 61 20.91 -22.45 2.41
N GLU A 62 20.96 -21.36 3.16
CA GLU A 62 21.35 -21.32 4.57
C GLU A 62 20.19 -21.66 5.53
N ASN A 63 19.00 -21.99 5.02
CA ASN A 63 17.79 -22.30 5.78
C ASN A 63 17.28 -21.19 6.72
N PHE A 64 17.65 -19.93 6.48
CA PHE A 64 17.11 -18.78 7.23
C PHE A 64 15.67 -18.43 6.85
N ILE A 65 15.24 -18.77 5.63
CA ILE A 65 13.90 -18.48 5.12
C ILE A 65 13.27 -19.70 4.45
N ILE A 66 11.95 -19.83 4.61
CA ILE A 66 11.19 -20.98 4.12
C ILE A 66 10.12 -20.49 3.14
N GLU A 67 10.16 -20.99 1.91
CA GLU A 67 9.22 -20.58 0.84
C GLU A 67 7.76 -20.87 1.21
N LYS A 68 7.50 -22.01 1.87
CA LYS A 68 6.16 -22.41 2.31
C LYS A 68 5.52 -21.37 3.25
N VAL A 69 6.31 -20.77 4.14
CA VAL A 69 5.83 -19.71 5.07
C VAL A 69 5.39 -18.49 4.27
N ARG A 70 6.20 -18.06 3.31
CA ARG A 70 5.86 -16.94 2.41
C ARG A 70 4.58 -17.22 1.63
N THR A 71 4.43 -18.41 1.04
CA THR A 71 3.24 -18.77 0.27
C THR A 71 1.97 -18.72 1.11
N LEU A 72 2.01 -19.25 2.34
CA LEU A 72 0.87 -19.18 3.26
C LEU A 72 0.51 -17.72 3.58
N LYS A 73 1.50 -16.86 3.83
CA LYS A 73 1.25 -15.45 4.09
C LYS A 73 0.66 -14.71 2.89
N GLN A 74 1.08 -15.05 1.68
CA GLN A 74 0.49 -14.49 0.46
C GLN A 74 -0.96 -14.89 0.26
N LEU A 75 -1.33 -16.12 0.59
CA LEU A 75 -2.72 -16.57 0.56
C LEU A 75 -3.57 -15.82 1.60
N GLU A 76 -3.08 -15.71 2.82
CA GLU A 76 -3.74 -14.94 3.89
C GLU A 76 -3.98 -13.48 3.46
N ASN A 77 -2.93 -12.80 2.98
CA ASN A 77 -3.03 -11.41 2.51
C ASN A 77 -4.03 -11.27 1.35
N ARG A 78 -4.12 -12.28 0.47
CA ARG A 78 -5.06 -12.29 -0.65
C ARG A 78 -6.50 -12.44 -0.16
N GLU A 79 -6.76 -13.36 0.76
CA GLU A 79 -8.10 -13.55 1.33
C GLU A 79 -8.54 -12.33 2.14
N PHE A 80 -7.62 -11.70 2.88
CA PHE A 80 -7.88 -10.42 3.55
C PHE A 80 -8.27 -9.32 2.57
N LYS A 81 -7.52 -9.14 1.48
CA LYS A 81 -7.86 -8.14 0.45
C LYS A 81 -9.20 -8.45 -0.22
N ARG A 82 -9.52 -9.72 -0.46
CA ARG A 82 -10.80 -10.14 -1.06
C ARG A 82 -11.99 -9.84 -0.16
N THR A 83 -11.88 -10.20 1.12
CA THR A 83 -12.94 -9.95 2.12
C THR A 83 -13.17 -8.46 2.29
N LEU A 84 -12.10 -7.68 2.45
CA LEU A 84 -12.18 -6.22 2.55
C LEU A 84 -12.82 -5.58 1.30
N ASN A 85 -12.44 -6.02 0.09
CA ASN A 85 -13.05 -5.51 -1.14
C ASN A 85 -14.53 -5.90 -1.26
N ARG A 86 -14.89 -7.11 -0.82
CA ARG A 86 -16.29 -7.56 -0.81
C ARG A 86 -17.13 -6.72 0.15
N GLU A 87 -16.63 -6.48 1.35
CA GLU A 87 -17.29 -5.61 2.32
C GLU A 87 -17.43 -4.19 1.78
N ASN A 88 -16.35 -3.62 1.23
CA ASN A 88 -16.38 -2.30 0.62
C ASN A 88 -17.35 -2.20 -0.57
N SER A 89 -17.54 -3.27 -1.33
CA SER A 89 -18.47 -3.28 -2.48
C SER A 89 -19.94 -3.17 -2.07
N ASN A 90 -20.27 -3.41 -0.80
CA ASN A 90 -21.62 -3.19 -0.28
C ASN A 90 -21.94 -1.70 -0.07
N PHE A 91 -20.92 -0.82 -0.07
CA PHE A 91 -21.06 0.61 0.16
C PHE A 91 -20.84 1.39 -1.14
N LEU A 92 -21.55 2.52 -1.28
CA LEU A 92 -21.31 3.43 -2.40
C LEU A 92 -19.99 4.19 -2.19
N SER A 93 -19.20 4.31 -3.25
CA SER A 93 -18.05 5.21 -3.22
C SER A 93 -18.51 6.67 -3.22
N ASN A 94 -17.64 7.58 -2.78
CA ASN A 94 -17.93 9.02 -2.84
C ASN A 94 -18.30 9.45 -4.26
N GLY A 95 -17.58 8.98 -5.28
CA GLY A 95 -17.87 9.29 -6.67
C GLY A 95 -19.24 8.76 -7.14
N ALA A 96 -19.60 7.54 -6.74
CA ALA A 96 -20.91 6.96 -7.05
C ALA A 96 -22.05 7.73 -6.37
N THR A 97 -21.86 8.13 -5.11
CA THR A 97 -22.81 8.93 -4.34
C THR A 97 -23.02 10.30 -4.98
N VAL A 98 -21.95 11.01 -5.33
CA VAL A 98 -22.02 12.31 -6.03
C VAL A 98 -22.75 12.17 -7.36
N LYS A 99 -22.44 11.13 -8.14
CA LYS A 99 -23.07 10.89 -9.45
C LYS A 99 -24.57 10.58 -9.33
N ALA A 100 -24.99 9.87 -8.30
CA ALA A 100 -26.40 9.60 -8.04
C ALA A 100 -27.15 10.87 -7.61
N CYS A 101 -26.48 11.76 -6.88
CA CYS A 101 -27.07 12.96 -6.28
C CYS A 101 -26.51 14.28 -6.88
N MET A 102 -26.28 14.33 -8.20
CA MET A 102 -25.59 15.46 -8.84
C MET A 102 -26.22 16.84 -8.55
N SER A 103 -27.54 16.90 -8.36
CA SER A 103 -28.27 18.15 -8.06
C SER A 103 -27.93 18.77 -6.70
N ALA A 104 -27.32 18.00 -5.79
CA ALA A 104 -26.82 18.46 -4.49
C ALA A 104 -25.44 19.12 -4.59
N TYR A 105 -24.77 18.99 -5.74
CA TYR A 105 -23.39 19.44 -5.95
C TYR A 105 -23.32 20.61 -6.93
N ARG A 106 -22.26 21.41 -6.83
CA ARG A 106 -21.89 22.47 -7.77
C ARG A 106 -20.41 22.40 -8.12
N ASN A 107 -20.05 22.92 -9.29
CA ASN A 107 -18.64 23.08 -9.66
C ASN A 107 -18.03 24.27 -8.93
N ASN A 108 -16.80 24.12 -8.42
CA ASN A 108 -15.99 25.23 -7.97
C ASN A 108 -15.11 25.80 -9.12
N SER A 109 -14.39 26.89 -8.85
CA SER A 109 -13.47 27.51 -9.82
C SER A 109 -12.31 26.60 -10.26
N LYS A 110 -12.02 25.54 -9.50
CA LYS A 110 -10.98 24.54 -9.81
C LYS A 110 -11.52 23.33 -10.59
N GLY A 111 -12.81 23.32 -10.91
CA GLY A 111 -13.48 22.20 -11.58
C GLY A 111 -13.77 20.99 -10.69
N ASP A 112 -13.63 21.11 -9.36
CA ASP A 112 -14.07 20.09 -8.41
C ASP A 112 -15.58 20.19 -8.17
N LEU A 113 -16.25 19.06 -7.90
CA LEU A 113 -17.64 19.02 -7.45
C LEU A 113 -17.68 19.17 -5.93
N VAL A 114 -18.41 20.18 -5.44
CA VAL A 114 -18.52 20.52 -4.00
C VAL A 114 -19.99 20.53 -3.60
N LEU A 115 -20.29 20.00 -2.41
CA LEU A 115 -21.64 19.97 -1.87
C LEU A 115 -22.18 21.40 -1.73
N ASN A 116 -23.39 21.64 -2.23
CA ASN A 116 -23.98 22.98 -2.30
C ASN A 116 -24.76 23.30 -1.02
N THR A 117 -24.03 23.69 0.02
CA THR A 117 -24.58 24.08 1.34
C THR A 117 -25.53 25.26 1.24
N ASP A 118 -25.23 26.23 0.38
CA ASP A 118 -26.05 27.43 0.18
C ASP A 118 -27.46 27.06 -0.31
N LYS A 119 -27.56 26.01 -1.14
CA LYS A 119 -28.86 25.47 -1.58
C LYS A 119 -29.65 24.90 -0.41
N ALA A 120 -29.00 24.18 0.50
CA ALA A 120 -29.64 23.58 1.66
C ALA A 120 -30.17 24.66 2.63
N GLU A 121 -29.41 25.73 2.83
CA GLU A 121 -29.84 26.89 3.63
C GLU A 121 -31.04 27.61 2.99
N ASN A 122 -30.98 27.88 1.68
CA ASN A 122 -32.04 28.59 0.97
C ASN A 122 -33.35 27.80 0.87
N GLU A 123 -33.27 26.48 0.67
CA GLU A 123 -34.43 25.58 0.56
C GLU A 123 -34.83 24.96 1.92
N ASN A 124 -34.17 25.37 3.02
CA ASN A 124 -34.44 24.95 4.40
C ASN A 124 -34.42 23.42 4.61
N PHE A 125 -33.39 22.75 4.11
CA PHE A 125 -33.14 21.34 4.36
C PHE A 125 -31.67 21.11 4.79
N VAL A 126 -31.33 19.90 5.20
CA VAL A 126 -29.97 19.54 5.64
C VAL A 126 -29.50 18.29 4.89
N TYR A 127 -28.25 18.30 4.42
CA TYR A 127 -27.63 17.11 3.85
C TYR A 127 -27.18 16.15 4.97
N THR A 128 -27.24 14.85 4.70
CA THR A 128 -26.74 13.83 5.63
C THR A 128 -25.23 13.93 5.79
N GLU A 129 -24.71 13.54 6.96
CA GLU A 129 -23.27 13.57 7.25
C GLU A 129 -22.44 12.71 6.30
N ASP A 130 -23.02 11.61 5.81
CA ASP A 130 -22.38 10.68 4.87
C ASP A 130 -22.24 11.25 3.45
N MET A 131 -22.83 12.41 3.15
CA MET A 131 -22.67 13.04 1.82
C MET A 131 -21.23 13.51 1.62
N PRO A 132 -20.55 13.07 0.54
CA PRO A 132 -19.21 13.53 0.23
C PRO A 132 -19.18 15.05 0.14
N LYS A 133 -18.28 15.72 0.86
CA LYS A 133 -18.17 17.19 0.82
C LYS A 133 -17.61 17.70 -0.50
N LYS A 134 -16.70 16.93 -1.10
CA LYS A 134 -15.95 17.29 -2.30
C LYS A 134 -15.53 16.06 -3.09
N LEU A 135 -15.63 16.14 -4.41
CA LEU A 135 -15.02 15.21 -5.36
C LEU A 135 -14.04 15.98 -6.25
N GLU A 136 -12.77 15.61 -6.16
CA GLU A 136 -11.68 16.35 -6.79
C GLU A 136 -11.50 15.97 -8.27
N ASN A 137 -11.27 16.97 -9.11
CA ASN A 137 -10.89 16.73 -10.49
C ASN A 137 -9.35 16.58 -10.58
N LYS A 138 -8.88 15.33 -10.61
CA LYS A 138 -7.45 15.02 -10.69
C LYS A 138 -6.85 15.34 -12.06
N GLU A 139 -7.61 15.16 -13.13
CA GLU A 139 -7.14 15.36 -14.51
C GLU A 139 -6.73 16.81 -14.76
N ILE A 140 -7.54 17.77 -14.30
CA ILE A 140 -7.22 19.20 -14.40
C ILE A 140 -5.92 19.52 -13.65
N ARG A 141 -5.70 18.91 -12.48
CA ARG A 141 -4.50 19.15 -11.68
C ARG A 141 -3.25 18.54 -12.28
N GLU A 142 -3.37 17.36 -12.88
CA GLU A 142 -2.25 16.72 -13.60
C GLU A 142 -1.90 17.52 -14.86
N TYR A 143 -2.89 18.02 -15.59
CA TYR A 143 -2.68 18.93 -16.72
C TYR A 143 -1.93 20.19 -16.28
N ILE A 144 -2.41 20.88 -15.25
CA ILE A 144 -1.77 22.09 -14.73
C ILE A 144 -0.31 21.84 -14.35
N LYS A 145 0.00 20.72 -13.66
CA LYS A 145 1.39 20.36 -13.29
C LYS A 145 2.34 20.13 -14.48
N ILE A 146 1.82 19.77 -15.65
CA ILE A 146 2.63 19.47 -16.83
C ILE A 146 2.87 20.75 -17.65
N PHE A 147 1.93 21.70 -17.62
CA PHE A 147 1.90 22.84 -18.53
C PHE A 147 2.09 24.21 -17.85
N GLU A 148 2.10 24.28 -16.52
CA GLU A 148 2.63 25.42 -15.72
C GLU A 148 4.04 25.12 -15.21
#